data_AF-A0A6B2CKK5-F1
#
_entry.id   AF-A0A6B2CKK5-F1
#
_cell.length_a   1.000
_cell.length_b   1.000
_cell.length_c   1.000
_cell.angle_alpha   90.00
_cell.angle_beta   90.00
_cell.angle_gamma   90.00
#
_symmetry.space_group_name_H-M   'P 1'
#
loop_
_entity.id
_entity.type
_entity.pdbx_description
1 polymer ?
#
loop_
_entity_poly.entity_id
_entity_poly.type
_entity_poly.pdbx_seq_one_letter_code
_entity_poly.pdbx_strand_id
1 'polypeptide(L)'
;MALNNAAIQYHRYMARLPEELRSILCRWLTLGIVDDEGGLVKSAYVTLDGSVLVIGDEIVGRLEESGVGLRLGDGLYLQEFFNWTPWVRELCGEVVTEETEPMGMRLLGFSPFTYAEYGDVMSGYVELIKVYGKYVSGVFNEAIFRLWGLSGVRFDEQVDLVIVTGDELIAHHFLDIRRTEHRGFTTSARYLQYGFDRSILMHPFISDDVNKEVAKAMLNRGDVKPVGYFTINYDESEILGIIIYKWPHINPLPLASRTVAERNILIKEYLRHR
;
A
#
# COMPACT_ATOMS: atom_id res chain seq x y z
N MET A 1 -12.71 6.46 -20.72
CA MET A 1 -13.87 5.57 -20.95
C MET A 1 -13.62 4.08 -20.58
N ALA A 2 -12.37 3.61 -20.43
CA ALA A 2 -12.07 2.22 -20.02
C ALA A 2 -12.23 1.93 -18.51
N LEU A 3 -12.04 2.94 -17.65
CA LEU A 3 -12.16 2.83 -16.18
C LEU A 3 -13.55 2.35 -15.70
N ASN A 4 -14.60 2.58 -16.48
CA ASN A 4 -15.98 2.25 -16.07
C ASN A 4 -16.26 0.73 -16.13
N ASN A 5 -15.64 0.00 -17.06
CA ASN A 5 -15.91 -1.44 -17.21
C ASN A 5 -15.25 -2.28 -16.12
N ALA A 6 -14.00 -1.96 -15.75
CA ALA A 6 -13.29 -2.65 -14.67
C ALA A 6 -13.95 -2.40 -13.30
N ALA A 7 -14.33 -1.14 -13.01
CA ALA A 7 -15.06 -0.79 -11.79
C ALA A 7 -16.40 -1.56 -11.67
N ILE A 8 -17.18 -1.59 -12.76
CA ILE A 8 -18.44 -2.37 -12.83
C ILE A 8 -18.18 -3.86 -12.63
N GLN A 9 -17.08 -4.38 -13.18
CA GLN A 9 -16.71 -5.79 -13.05
C GLN A 9 -16.34 -6.15 -11.61
N TYR A 10 -15.47 -5.39 -10.95
CA TYR A 10 -15.09 -5.64 -9.55
C TYR A 10 -16.27 -5.53 -8.59
N HIS A 11 -17.12 -4.53 -8.79
CA HIS A 11 -18.35 -4.39 -8.01
C HIS A 11 -19.27 -5.61 -8.19
N ARG A 12 -19.46 -6.10 -9.42
CA ARG A 12 -20.25 -7.31 -9.69
C ARG A 12 -19.65 -8.57 -9.08
N TYR A 13 -18.33 -8.71 -9.08
CA TYR A 13 -17.64 -9.81 -8.39
C TYR A 13 -17.96 -9.79 -6.91
N MET A 14 -17.70 -8.66 -6.25
CA MET A 14 -17.94 -8.52 -4.81
C MET A 14 -19.42 -8.69 -4.43
N ALA A 15 -20.35 -8.19 -5.23
CA ALA A 15 -21.78 -8.27 -4.94
C ALA A 15 -22.35 -9.70 -5.00
N ARG A 16 -21.72 -10.59 -5.78
CA ARG A 16 -22.16 -11.99 -5.99
C ARG A 16 -21.52 -12.98 -5.03
N LEU A 17 -20.49 -12.56 -4.29
CA LEU A 17 -19.81 -13.43 -3.34
C LEU A 17 -20.75 -13.87 -2.21
N PRO A 18 -20.64 -15.13 -1.76
CA PRO A 18 -21.16 -15.54 -0.46
C PRO A 18 -20.71 -14.57 0.63
N GLU A 19 -21.56 -14.34 1.62
CA GLU A 19 -21.33 -13.34 2.67
C GLU A 19 -19.99 -13.53 3.38
N GLU A 20 -19.61 -14.78 3.66
CA GLU A 20 -18.34 -15.15 4.29
C GLU A 20 -17.13 -14.70 3.44
N LEU A 21 -17.08 -15.05 2.16
CA LEU A 21 -15.99 -14.67 1.25
C LEU A 21 -15.95 -13.15 1.02
N ARG A 22 -17.13 -12.52 0.93
CA ARG A 22 -17.23 -11.06 0.81
C ARG A 22 -16.68 -10.38 2.06
N SER A 23 -16.97 -10.90 3.25
CA SER A 23 -16.46 -10.38 4.52
C SER A 23 -14.92 -10.43 4.57
N ILE A 24 -14.34 -11.57 4.17
CA ILE A 24 -12.88 -11.75 4.04
C ILE A 24 -12.27 -10.69 3.12
N LEU A 25 -12.73 -10.61 1.87
CA LEU A 25 -12.16 -9.64 0.91
C LEU A 25 -12.42 -8.19 1.32
N CYS A 26 -13.57 -7.89 1.91
CA CYS A 26 -13.86 -6.55 2.44
C CYS A 26 -12.94 -6.18 3.59
N ARG A 27 -12.60 -7.13 4.48
CA ARG A 27 -11.60 -6.92 5.54
C ARG A 27 -10.24 -6.63 4.93
N TRP A 28 -9.77 -7.45 4.00
CA TRP A 28 -8.49 -7.26 3.31
C TRP A 28 -8.42 -5.90 2.60
N LEU A 29 -9.45 -5.51 1.84
CA LEU A 29 -9.50 -4.23 1.13
C LEU A 29 -9.61 -3.03 2.07
N THR A 30 -10.42 -3.12 3.13
CA THR A 30 -10.65 -2.00 4.05
C THR A 30 -9.43 -1.75 4.93
N LEU A 31 -8.71 -2.81 5.30
CA LEU A 31 -7.52 -2.73 6.14
C LEU A 31 -6.24 -2.62 5.31
N GLY A 32 -6.29 -2.98 4.03
CA GLY A 32 -5.14 -3.00 3.13
C GLY A 32 -4.19 -4.13 3.47
N ILE A 33 -4.68 -5.32 3.82
CA ILE A 33 -3.84 -6.44 4.25
C ILE A 33 -4.31 -7.73 3.57
N VAL A 34 -3.54 -8.81 3.78
CA VAL A 34 -4.03 -10.19 3.73
C VAL A 34 -3.71 -10.80 5.09
N ASP A 35 -4.67 -11.46 5.73
CA ASP A 35 -4.46 -12.26 6.94
C ASP A 35 -4.44 -13.77 6.60
N ASP A 36 -4.14 -14.61 7.58
CA ASP A 36 -3.97 -16.06 7.37
C ASP A 36 -5.30 -16.83 7.26
N GLU A 37 -6.42 -16.16 7.57
CA GLU A 37 -7.77 -16.73 7.64
C GLU A 37 -7.82 -18.05 8.43
N GLY A 38 -7.18 -18.10 9.61
CA GLY A 38 -7.15 -19.32 10.43
C GLY A 38 -6.37 -20.46 9.77
N GLY A 39 -5.40 -20.14 8.91
CA GLY A 39 -4.54 -21.08 8.21
C GLY A 39 -5.00 -21.44 6.79
N LEU A 40 -6.10 -20.86 6.29
CA LEU A 40 -6.57 -21.07 4.92
C LEU A 40 -5.65 -20.40 3.89
N VAL A 41 -5.01 -19.29 4.24
CA VAL A 41 -4.00 -18.64 3.40
C VAL A 41 -2.61 -19.09 3.84
N LYS A 42 -1.93 -19.86 2.97
CA LYS A 42 -0.56 -20.36 3.22
C LYS A 42 0.51 -19.30 2.95
N SER A 43 0.30 -18.48 1.91
CA SER A 43 1.20 -17.37 1.58
C SER A 43 0.52 -16.34 0.70
N ALA A 44 1.03 -15.11 0.72
CA ALA A 44 0.56 -14.04 -0.13
C ALA A 44 1.73 -13.32 -0.79
N TYR A 45 1.52 -12.93 -2.04
CA TYR A 45 2.42 -12.08 -2.80
C TYR A 45 1.66 -10.89 -3.35
N VAL A 46 2.37 -9.80 -3.58
CA VAL A 46 1.77 -8.55 -4.08
C VAL A 46 2.68 -7.91 -5.09
N THR A 47 2.14 -7.25 -6.09
CA THR A 47 2.89 -6.42 -7.05
C THR A 47 2.91 -4.97 -6.59
N LEU A 48 3.82 -4.16 -7.14
CA LEU A 48 3.87 -2.73 -6.81
C LEU A 48 2.62 -1.95 -7.25
N ASP A 49 1.73 -2.50 -8.08
CA ASP A 49 0.45 -1.91 -8.47
C ASP A 49 -0.77 -2.42 -7.66
N GLY A 50 -0.52 -3.22 -6.61
CA GLY A 50 -1.54 -3.67 -5.67
C GLY A 50 -2.33 -4.90 -6.12
N SER A 51 -1.86 -5.59 -7.17
CA SER A 51 -2.35 -6.92 -7.51
C SER A 51 -1.83 -7.94 -6.49
N VAL A 52 -2.67 -8.90 -6.11
CA VAL A 52 -2.35 -9.88 -5.05
C VAL A 52 -2.42 -11.29 -5.61
N LEU A 53 -1.43 -12.12 -5.28
CA LEU A 53 -1.48 -13.57 -5.50
C LEU A 53 -1.59 -14.26 -4.14
N VAL A 54 -2.71 -14.92 -3.90
CA VAL A 54 -2.98 -15.68 -2.67
C VAL A 54 -2.78 -17.16 -2.94
N ILE A 55 -2.06 -17.86 -2.07
CA ILE A 55 -1.90 -19.31 -2.13
C ILE A 55 -2.59 -19.96 -0.93
N GLY A 56 -3.50 -20.89 -1.18
CA GLY A 56 -4.25 -21.61 -0.15
C GLY A 56 -5.38 -22.44 -0.74
N ASP A 57 -5.31 -23.77 -0.57
CA ASP A 57 -6.10 -24.73 -1.38
C ASP A 57 -7.62 -24.47 -1.31
N GLU A 58 -8.16 -24.29 -0.10
CA GLU A 58 -9.61 -24.13 0.11
C GLU A 58 -10.09 -22.73 -0.28
N ILE A 59 -9.43 -21.67 0.20
CA ILE A 59 -9.85 -20.28 -0.07
C ILE A 59 -9.70 -19.93 -1.55
N VAL A 60 -8.64 -20.42 -2.22
CA VAL A 60 -8.44 -20.25 -3.67
C VAL A 60 -9.56 -20.91 -4.45
N GLY A 61 -9.92 -22.16 -4.13
CA GLY A 61 -11.00 -22.86 -4.81
C GLY A 61 -12.34 -22.14 -4.67
N ARG A 62 -12.69 -21.71 -3.46
CA ARG A 62 -13.95 -21.00 -3.18
C ARG A 62 -14.06 -19.66 -3.90
N LEU A 63 -12.96 -18.89 -3.95
CA LEU A 63 -12.92 -17.60 -4.64
C LEU A 63 -12.94 -17.78 -6.17
N GLU A 64 -12.22 -18.78 -6.70
CA GLU A 64 -12.23 -19.14 -8.12
C GLU A 64 -13.63 -19.56 -8.59
N GLU A 65 -14.30 -20.46 -7.86
CA GLU A 65 -15.66 -20.92 -8.16
C GLU A 65 -16.68 -19.76 -8.16
N SER A 66 -16.42 -18.75 -7.32
CA SER A 66 -17.21 -17.51 -7.27
C SER A 66 -16.89 -16.54 -8.42
N GLY A 67 -15.95 -16.89 -9.30
CA GLY A 67 -15.55 -16.10 -10.46
C GLY A 67 -14.67 -14.90 -10.12
N VAL A 68 -14.02 -14.89 -8.95
CA VAL A 68 -13.17 -13.80 -8.50
C VAL A 68 -11.70 -14.14 -8.76
N GLY A 69 -11.03 -13.29 -9.53
CA GLY A 69 -9.61 -13.48 -9.85
C GLY A 69 -9.33 -14.49 -10.96
N LEU A 70 -8.05 -14.76 -11.16
CA LEU A 70 -7.51 -15.69 -12.16
C LEU A 70 -6.64 -16.73 -11.46
N ARG A 71 -6.93 -18.02 -11.65
CA ARG A 71 -6.07 -19.09 -11.12
C ARG A 71 -4.75 -19.15 -11.87
N LEU A 72 -3.65 -19.15 -11.11
CA LEU A 72 -2.28 -19.29 -11.58
C LEU A 72 -1.59 -20.39 -10.78
N GLY A 73 -1.52 -21.60 -11.33
CA GLY A 73 -1.02 -22.78 -10.62
C GLY A 73 -1.85 -23.06 -9.35
N ASP A 74 -1.18 -23.04 -8.21
CA ASP A 74 -1.78 -23.28 -6.89
C ASP A 74 -2.29 -22.01 -6.20
N GLY A 75 -2.20 -20.85 -6.87
CA GLY A 75 -2.63 -19.56 -6.34
C GLY A 75 -3.76 -18.91 -7.13
N LEU A 76 -4.36 -17.89 -6.52
CA LEU A 76 -5.36 -17.02 -7.12
C LEU A 76 -4.83 -15.60 -7.24
N TYR A 77 -4.82 -15.09 -8.47
CA TYR A 77 -4.40 -13.74 -8.79
C TYR A 77 -5.59 -12.78 -8.83
N LEU A 78 -5.56 -11.77 -7.96
CA LEU A 78 -6.51 -10.69 -7.85
C LEU A 78 -5.86 -9.43 -8.43
N GLN A 79 -6.20 -9.11 -9.69
CA GLN A 79 -5.60 -7.99 -10.42
C GLN A 79 -5.98 -6.64 -9.80
N GLU A 80 -4.97 -5.81 -9.51
CA GLU A 80 -5.11 -4.47 -8.92
C GLU A 80 -6.04 -4.45 -7.69
N PHE A 81 -6.05 -5.54 -6.92
CA PHE A 81 -7.00 -5.81 -5.83
C PHE A 81 -7.13 -4.63 -4.88
N PHE A 82 -6.02 -4.11 -4.35
CA PHE A 82 -6.07 -3.01 -3.39
C PHE A 82 -6.55 -1.67 -3.97
N ASN A 83 -6.69 -1.56 -5.29
CA ASN A 83 -7.30 -0.41 -5.96
C ASN A 83 -8.81 -0.56 -6.15
N TRP A 84 -9.42 -1.67 -5.71
CA TRP A 84 -10.87 -1.89 -5.79
C TRP A 84 -11.64 -1.09 -4.74
N THR A 85 -10.99 -0.68 -3.64
CA THR A 85 -11.64 -0.06 -2.47
C THR A 85 -12.64 1.04 -2.81
N PRO A 86 -12.35 2.01 -3.70
CA PRO A 86 -13.32 3.07 -4.05
C PRO A 86 -14.63 2.54 -4.65
N TRP A 87 -14.63 1.37 -5.28
CA TRP A 87 -15.76 0.82 -6.05
C TRP A 87 -16.60 -0.19 -5.27
N VAL A 88 -16.02 -0.79 -4.23
CA VAL A 88 -16.65 -1.91 -3.51
C VAL A 88 -16.90 -1.57 -2.04
N ARG A 89 -16.46 -0.41 -1.56
CA ARG A 89 -16.63 0.01 -0.16
C ARG A 89 -18.09 0.01 0.29
N GLU A 90 -19.04 0.35 -0.57
CA GLU A 90 -20.47 0.33 -0.24
C GLU A 90 -21.05 -1.09 -0.04
N LEU A 91 -20.36 -2.10 -0.56
CA LEU A 91 -20.70 -3.51 -0.36
C LEU A 91 -20.08 -4.06 0.92
N CYS A 92 -19.14 -3.33 1.53
CA CYS A 92 -18.45 -3.72 2.73
C CYS A 92 -19.17 -3.16 3.97
N GLY A 93 -19.54 -4.06 4.88
CA GLY A 93 -20.04 -3.70 6.20
C GLY A 93 -18.93 -3.16 7.11
N GLU A 94 -19.24 -3.04 8.40
CA GLU A 94 -18.23 -2.72 9.41
C GLU A 94 -17.20 -3.86 9.51
N VAL A 95 -15.92 -3.49 9.50
CA VAL A 95 -14.81 -4.45 9.59
C VAL A 95 -14.21 -4.39 11.00
N VAL A 96 -14.25 -5.52 11.68
CA VAL A 96 -13.62 -5.71 13.01
C VAL A 96 -12.12 -5.91 12.83
N THR A 97 -11.30 -5.17 13.60
CA THR A 97 -9.83 -5.19 13.50
C THR A 97 -9.13 -5.95 14.63
N GLU A 98 -9.84 -6.25 15.73
CA GLU A 98 -9.22 -6.76 16.96
C GLU A 98 -8.60 -8.16 16.79
N GLU A 99 -9.24 -9.01 15.99
CA GLU A 99 -8.83 -10.40 15.74
C GLU A 99 -7.91 -10.53 14.52
N THR A 100 -7.60 -9.44 13.84
CA THR A 100 -6.88 -9.48 12.56
C THR A 100 -5.37 -9.59 12.76
N GLU A 101 -4.75 -10.55 12.07
CA GLU A 101 -3.30 -10.77 12.06
C GLU A 101 -2.74 -10.59 10.63
N PRO A 102 -2.17 -9.41 10.31
CA PRO A 102 -1.63 -9.17 8.98
C PRO A 102 -0.49 -10.13 8.66
N MET A 103 -0.55 -10.76 7.49
CA MET A 103 0.56 -11.49 6.92
C MET A 103 1.44 -10.57 6.06
N GLY A 104 2.74 -10.87 6.02
CA GLY A 104 3.64 -10.22 5.09
C GLY A 104 3.41 -10.69 3.66
N MET A 105 3.00 -9.78 2.78
CA MET A 105 2.86 -10.04 1.35
C MET A 105 4.20 -9.79 0.66
N ARG A 106 4.84 -10.84 0.13
CA ARG A 106 6.15 -10.70 -0.54
C ARG A 106 5.98 -10.07 -1.92
N LEU A 107 6.90 -9.19 -2.32
CA LEU A 107 6.86 -8.61 -3.65
C LEU A 107 6.99 -9.70 -4.73
N LEU A 108 5.98 -9.84 -5.58
CA LEU A 108 5.90 -10.86 -6.62
C LEU A 108 6.90 -10.58 -7.75
N GLY A 109 7.61 -11.62 -8.18
CA GLY A 109 8.57 -11.54 -9.29
C GLY A 109 9.80 -10.71 -8.97
N PHE A 110 10.07 -10.45 -7.69
CA PHE A 110 11.23 -9.69 -7.25
C PHE A 110 12.52 -10.51 -7.40
N SER A 111 13.53 -9.89 -8.00
CA SER A 111 14.93 -10.33 -7.92
C SER A 111 15.74 -9.31 -7.12
N PRO A 112 16.81 -9.72 -6.41
CA PRO A 112 17.72 -8.78 -5.77
C PRO A 112 18.10 -7.62 -6.70
N PHE A 113 18.07 -6.41 -6.16
CA PHE A 113 18.24 -5.19 -6.93
C PHE A 113 19.38 -4.36 -6.36
N THR A 114 20.43 -4.17 -7.13
CA THR A 114 21.60 -3.39 -6.71
C THR A 114 21.21 -1.94 -6.48
N TYR A 115 21.47 -1.40 -5.28
CA TYR A 115 21.23 0.00 -4.96
C TYR A 115 22.51 0.82 -4.79
N ALA A 116 23.65 0.16 -4.52
CA ALA A 116 24.93 0.86 -4.24
C ALA A 116 25.32 1.84 -5.35
N GLU A 117 25.05 1.50 -6.60
CA GLU A 117 25.34 2.34 -7.77
C GLU A 117 24.52 3.63 -7.81
N TYR A 118 23.39 3.65 -7.10
CA TYR A 118 22.48 4.80 -6.99
C TYR A 118 22.72 5.61 -5.71
N GLY A 119 23.70 5.23 -4.90
CA GLY A 119 24.19 5.99 -3.74
C GLY A 119 23.50 5.68 -2.42
N ASP A 120 22.19 5.41 -2.42
CA ASP A 120 21.47 4.98 -1.22
C ASP A 120 20.27 4.06 -1.53
N VAL A 121 19.77 3.36 -0.50
CA VAL A 121 18.64 2.42 -0.59
C VAL A 121 17.39 3.09 -1.16
N MET A 122 17.17 4.36 -0.83
CA MET A 122 16.01 5.13 -1.29
C MET A 122 16.08 5.37 -2.80
N SER A 123 17.26 5.71 -3.31
CA SER A 123 17.51 5.89 -4.74
C SER A 123 17.40 4.58 -5.50
N GLY A 124 17.94 3.48 -4.96
CA GLY A 124 17.74 2.15 -5.56
C GLY A 124 16.30 1.68 -5.55
N TYR A 125 15.54 1.99 -4.49
CA TYR A 125 14.09 1.71 -4.45
C TYR A 125 13.33 2.45 -5.56
N VAL A 126 13.70 3.69 -5.85
CA VAL A 126 13.12 4.45 -6.97
C VAL A 126 13.46 3.80 -8.32
N GLU A 127 14.68 3.35 -8.52
CA GLU A 127 15.07 2.66 -9.76
C GLU A 127 14.35 1.31 -9.92
N LEU A 128 14.15 0.57 -8.84
CA LEU A 128 13.31 -0.62 -8.84
C LEU A 128 11.88 -0.28 -9.30
N ILE A 129 11.28 0.78 -8.75
CA ILE A 129 9.94 1.23 -9.17
C ILE A 129 9.91 1.60 -10.66
N LYS A 130 10.93 2.30 -11.16
CA LYS A 130 11.04 2.66 -12.58
C LYS A 130 11.04 1.44 -13.49
N VAL A 131 11.76 0.37 -13.10
CA VAL A 131 11.78 -0.89 -13.86
C VAL A 131 10.40 -1.54 -13.89
N TYR A 132 9.65 -1.51 -12.77
CA TYR A 132 8.27 -2.01 -12.73
C TYR A 132 7.30 -1.13 -13.55
N GLY A 133 7.57 0.16 -13.68
CA GLY A 133 6.79 1.13 -14.47
C GLY A 133 5.43 1.52 -13.89
N LYS A 134 4.86 0.73 -12.99
CA LYS A 134 3.64 1.04 -12.22
C LYS A 134 3.93 1.03 -10.71
N TYR A 135 3.26 1.91 -9.99
CA TYR A 135 3.35 2.03 -8.55
C TYR A 135 2.02 2.47 -7.93
N VAL A 136 1.58 1.69 -6.95
CA VAL A 136 0.37 1.79 -6.13
C VAL A 136 -0.91 2.02 -6.91
N SER A 137 -1.11 3.23 -7.42
CA SER A 137 -2.33 3.71 -8.06
C SER A 137 -2.17 4.01 -9.55
N GLY A 138 -0.95 4.01 -10.10
CA GLY A 138 -0.75 4.39 -11.49
C GLY A 138 0.63 4.17 -12.06
N VAL A 139 0.85 4.70 -13.26
CA VAL A 139 2.14 4.69 -13.95
C VAL A 139 3.10 5.63 -13.20
N PHE A 140 4.31 5.15 -12.95
CA PHE A 140 5.38 5.97 -12.37
C PHE A 140 5.73 7.13 -13.32
N ASN A 141 5.83 8.34 -12.77
CA ASN A 141 6.24 9.53 -13.51
C ASN A 141 7.59 10.04 -13.00
N GLU A 142 7.68 10.28 -11.69
CA GLU A 142 8.86 10.90 -11.09
C GLU A 142 9.01 10.54 -9.61
N ALA A 143 10.24 10.67 -9.11
CA ALA A 143 10.56 10.68 -7.70
C ALA A 143 11.18 12.02 -7.29
N ILE A 144 10.72 12.57 -6.16
CA ILE A 144 11.24 13.81 -5.58
C ILE A 144 11.75 13.52 -4.18
N PHE A 145 13.02 13.84 -3.92
CA PHE A 145 13.70 13.48 -2.68
C PHE A 145 13.78 14.66 -1.71
N ARG A 146 13.68 14.37 -0.41
CA ARG A 146 14.10 15.24 0.70
C ARG A 146 13.49 16.64 0.65
N LEU A 147 12.17 16.71 0.67
CA LEU A 147 11.38 17.94 0.52
C LEU A 147 11.01 18.58 1.86
N TRP A 148 11.07 19.91 1.94
CA TRP A 148 10.53 20.71 3.05
C TRP A 148 9.28 21.50 2.68
N GLY A 149 8.82 21.37 1.43
CA GLY A 149 7.61 21.99 0.94
C GLY A 149 7.38 21.68 -0.54
N LEU A 150 6.15 21.87 -0.99
CA LEU A 150 5.73 21.65 -2.36
C LEU A 150 4.61 22.63 -2.72
N SER A 151 4.71 23.29 -3.87
CA SER A 151 3.70 24.24 -4.40
C SER A 151 3.17 25.24 -3.35
N GLY A 152 4.08 25.86 -2.59
CA GLY A 152 3.74 26.85 -1.56
C GLY A 152 3.30 26.28 -0.20
N VAL A 153 3.05 24.97 -0.09
CA VAL A 153 2.82 24.29 1.19
C VAL A 153 4.17 24.00 1.85
N ARG A 154 4.37 24.49 3.08
CA ARG A 154 5.56 24.17 3.89
C ARG A 154 5.30 22.99 4.82
N PHE A 155 6.31 22.16 5.00
CA PHE A 155 6.30 21.00 5.87
C PHE A 155 7.15 21.28 7.12
N ASP A 156 6.65 20.91 8.29
CA ASP A 156 7.40 20.99 9.56
C ASP A 156 8.34 19.81 9.78
N GLU A 157 8.17 18.73 9.02
CA GLU A 157 9.10 17.60 8.91
C GLU A 157 9.53 17.41 7.45
N GLN A 158 10.77 16.98 7.24
CA GLN A 158 11.23 16.62 5.91
C GLN A 158 10.44 15.42 5.40
N VAL A 159 10.00 15.48 4.15
CA VAL A 159 9.45 14.34 3.42
C VAL A 159 10.58 13.64 2.69
N ASP A 160 10.86 12.39 3.04
CA ASP A 160 12.05 11.68 2.55
C ASP A 160 11.97 11.44 1.03
N LEU A 161 10.83 10.94 0.57
CA LEU A 161 10.59 10.64 -0.84
C LEU A 161 9.11 10.83 -1.19
N VAL A 162 8.85 11.49 -2.31
CA VAL A 162 7.53 11.55 -2.93
C VAL A 162 7.60 10.87 -4.29
N ILE A 163 6.79 9.84 -4.50
CA ILE A 163 6.58 9.24 -5.81
C ILE A 163 5.36 9.90 -6.44
N VAL A 164 5.55 10.38 -7.65
CA VAL A 164 4.50 10.95 -8.49
C VAL A 164 4.03 9.86 -9.43
N THR A 165 2.74 9.53 -9.35
CA THR A 165 2.07 8.60 -10.24
C THR A 165 0.89 9.30 -10.87
N GLY A 166 0.53 8.99 -12.13
CA GLY A 166 -0.68 9.51 -12.81
C GLY A 166 -1.23 10.83 -12.26
N ASP A 167 -2.15 10.73 -11.30
CA ASP A 167 -2.83 11.82 -10.58
C ASP A 167 -2.64 11.83 -9.04
N GLU A 168 -1.74 11.00 -8.50
CA GLU A 168 -1.48 10.87 -7.05
C GLU A 168 -0.02 11.19 -6.67
N LEU A 169 0.12 11.85 -5.51
CA LEU A 169 1.40 12.08 -4.81
C LEU A 169 1.51 11.16 -3.60
N ILE A 170 2.48 10.24 -3.62
CA ILE A 170 2.65 9.21 -2.60
C ILE A 170 3.92 9.50 -1.79
N ALA A 171 3.74 9.92 -0.54
CA ALA A 171 4.84 10.21 0.36
C ALA A 171 5.37 8.95 1.06
N HIS A 172 6.67 8.85 1.22
CA HIS A 172 7.36 7.75 1.88
C HIS A 172 8.22 8.31 2.99
N HIS A 173 8.15 7.67 4.15
CA HIS A 173 9.05 7.91 5.27
C HIS A 173 9.94 6.70 5.47
N PHE A 174 11.25 6.87 5.41
CA PHE A 174 12.22 5.81 5.65
C PHE A 174 12.68 5.86 7.10
N LEU A 175 12.34 4.82 7.88
CA LEU A 175 12.73 4.76 9.27
C LEU A 175 14.24 4.50 9.40
N ASP A 176 14.95 5.40 10.07
CA ASP A 176 16.33 5.15 10.49
C ASP A 176 16.34 4.50 11.88
N ILE A 177 16.56 3.19 11.94
CA ILE A 177 16.64 2.41 13.19
C ILE A 177 17.79 2.83 14.12
N ARG A 178 18.75 3.64 13.62
CA ARG A 178 19.83 4.19 14.45
C ARG A 178 19.38 5.42 15.23
N ARG A 179 18.25 6.02 14.86
CA ARG A 179 17.66 7.15 15.58
C ARG A 179 16.63 6.62 16.57
N THR A 180 16.53 7.26 17.74
CA THR A 180 15.54 6.97 18.80
C THR A 180 14.11 7.38 18.43
N GLU A 181 13.80 7.51 17.14
CA GLU A 181 12.48 7.93 16.66
C GLU A 181 11.45 6.81 16.86
N HIS A 182 10.35 7.14 17.53
CA HIS A 182 9.27 6.22 17.87
C HIS A 182 8.56 5.72 16.60
N ARG A 183 8.93 4.53 16.09
CA ARG A 183 8.21 3.73 15.07
C ARG A 183 7.82 4.44 13.75
N GLY A 184 8.18 5.70 13.51
CA GLY A 184 7.87 6.47 12.28
C GLY A 184 6.39 6.80 12.03
N PHE A 185 5.50 6.40 12.93
CA PHE A 185 4.05 6.54 12.79
C PHE A 185 3.58 7.98 12.70
N THR A 186 4.08 8.82 13.61
CA THR A 186 3.69 10.23 13.70
C THR A 186 4.05 10.99 12.43
N THR A 187 5.27 10.77 11.90
CA THR A 187 5.75 11.38 10.66
C THR A 187 4.91 10.96 9.46
N SER A 188 4.65 9.65 9.33
CA SER A 188 3.85 9.14 8.22
C SER A 188 2.40 9.65 8.27
N ALA A 189 1.81 9.81 9.46
CA ALA A 189 0.51 10.47 9.63
C ALA A 189 0.57 11.97 9.30
N ARG A 190 1.66 12.68 9.66
CA ARG A 190 1.85 14.09 9.28
C ARG A 190 1.89 14.28 7.78
N TYR A 191 2.48 13.36 7.02
CA TYR A 191 2.45 13.45 5.56
C TYR A 191 1.02 13.47 5.01
N LEU A 192 0.09 12.70 5.60
CA LEU A 192 -1.33 12.80 5.25
C LEU A 192 -1.91 14.19 5.60
N GLN A 193 -1.49 14.82 6.69
CA GLN A 193 -1.89 16.19 7.07
C GLN A 193 -1.29 17.28 6.16
N TYR A 194 -0.20 16.98 5.45
CA TYR A 194 0.34 17.85 4.39
C TYR A 194 -0.49 17.80 3.11
N GLY A 195 -1.43 16.86 3.02
CA GLY A 195 -2.33 16.73 1.88
C GLY A 195 -1.87 15.73 0.84
N PHE A 196 -0.79 14.95 1.06
CA PHE A 196 -0.42 13.86 0.15
C PHE A 196 -1.56 12.85 -0.01
N ASP A 197 -1.69 12.27 -1.20
CA ASP A 197 -2.78 11.34 -1.51
C ASP A 197 -2.61 10.02 -0.76
N ARG A 198 -1.37 9.61 -0.53
CA ARG A 198 -1.02 8.41 0.24
C ARG A 198 0.27 8.62 1.02
N SER A 199 0.43 7.83 2.07
CA SER A 199 1.63 7.83 2.90
C SER A 199 2.06 6.39 3.17
N ILE A 200 3.35 6.09 3.07
CA ILE A 200 3.95 4.79 3.30
C ILE A 200 5.09 4.93 4.30
N LEU A 201 5.03 4.14 5.36
CA LEU A 201 6.16 3.91 6.24
C LEU A 201 7.02 2.78 5.67
N MET A 202 8.26 3.10 5.32
CA MET A 202 9.30 2.17 4.87
C MET A 202 10.19 1.81 6.06
N HIS A 203 10.20 0.54 6.44
CA HIS A 203 10.94 0.05 7.60
C HIS A 203 12.03 -0.93 7.17
N PRO A 204 13.27 -0.85 7.69
CA PRO A 204 14.28 -1.87 7.42
C PRO A 204 13.82 -3.22 7.97
N PHE A 205 14.10 -4.30 7.27
CA PHE A 205 13.68 -5.63 7.72
C PHE A 205 14.45 -6.05 8.98
N ILE A 206 13.73 -6.37 10.06
CA ILE A 206 14.31 -6.87 11.33
C ILE A 206 13.80 -8.28 11.61
N SER A 207 12.48 -8.45 11.77
CA SER A 207 11.84 -9.76 11.92
C SER A 207 10.36 -9.70 11.54
N ASP A 208 9.81 -10.84 11.13
CA ASP A 208 8.39 -10.93 10.77
C ASP A 208 7.48 -10.61 11.96
N ASP A 209 7.77 -11.13 13.14
CA ASP A 209 6.94 -10.93 14.33
C ASP A 209 6.83 -9.46 14.72
N VAL A 210 7.94 -8.72 14.69
CA VAL A 210 7.94 -7.28 14.98
C VAL A 210 7.11 -6.52 13.95
N ASN A 211 7.27 -6.84 12.66
CA ASN A 211 6.54 -6.17 11.60
C ASN A 211 5.03 -6.47 11.66
N LYS A 212 4.63 -7.70 12.03
CA LYS A 212 3.22 -8.05 12.27
C LYS A 212 2.63 -7.25 13.42
N GLU A 213 3.35 -7.12 14.54
CA GLU A 213 2.92 -6.30 15.68
C GLU A 213 2.76 -4.82 15.30
N VAL A 214 3.71 -4.29 14.53
CA VAL A 214 3.66 -2.92 14.00
C VAL A 214 2.44 -2.72 13.10
N ALA A 215 2.21 -3.63 12.15
CA ALA A 215 1.06 -3.60 11.26
C ALA A 215 -0.27 -3.66 12.05
N LYS A 216 -0.39 -4.59 13.01
CA LYS A 216 -1.56 -4.71 13.89
C LYS A 216 -1.81 -3.45 14.70
N ALA A 217 -0.76 -2.81 15.21
CA ALA A 217 -0.87 -1.53 15.90
C ALA A 217 -1.38 -0.41 14.98
N MET A 218 -0.94 -0.37 13.72
CA MET A 218 -1.40 0.61 12.73
C MET A 218 -2.89 0.43 12.37
N LEU A 219 -3.40 -0.80 12.34
CA LEU A 219 -4.82 -1.07 12.08
C LEU A 219 -5.75 -0.49 13.14
N ASN A 220 -5.28 -0.47 14.40
CA ASN A 220 -6.05 -0.05 15.57
C ASN A 220 -5.90 1.43 15.92
N ARG A 221 -5.06 2.18 15.20
CA ARG A 221 -4.75 3.58 15.50
C ARG A 221 -5.26 4.51 14.38
N GLY A 222 -6.31 5.27 14.67
CA GLY A 222 -7.10 5.97 13.65
C GLY A 222 -6.36 6.98 12.77
N ASP A 223 -5.35 7.68 13.30
CA ASP A 223 -4.55 8.67 12.58
C ASP A 223 -3.55 8.05 11.58
N VAL A 224 -3.15 6.80 11.80
CA VAL A 224 -2.20 6.06 10.94
C VAL A 224 -2.86 4.91 10.17
N LYS A 225 -4.14 4.61 10.44
CA LYS A 225 -4.91 3.58 9.71
C LYS A 225 -4.84 3.70 8.17
N PRO A 226 -4.74 4.90 7.55
CA PRO A 226 -4.56 5.00 6.10
C PRO A 226 -3.13 4.71 5.60
N VAL A 227 -2.12 4.79 6.47
CA VAL A 227 -0.70 4.69 6.12
C VAL A 227 -0.35 3.26 5.71
N GLY A 228 0.37 3.09 4.59
CA GLY A 228 0.94 1.80 4.19
C GLY A 228 2.17 1.43 5.00
N TYR A 229 2.47 0.15 5.14
CA TYR A 229 3.61 -0.35 5.90
C TYR A 229 4.37 -1.40 5.10
N PHE A 230 5.52 -0.97 4.59
CA PHE A 230 6.38 -1.73 3.70
C PHE A 230 7.70 -1.96 4.42
N THR A 231 8.28 -3.13 4.24
CA THR A 231 9.60 -3.45 4.76
C THR A 231 10.56 -3.73 3.63
N ILE A 232 11.78 -3.29 3.81
CA ILE A 232 12.85 -3.44 2.83
C ILE A 232 14.00 -4.20 3.48
N ASN A 233 14.27 -5.38 2.96
CA ASN A 233 15.43 -6.18 3.32
C ASN A 233 16.55 -5.79 2.37
N TYR A 234 17.67 -5.31 2.90
CA TYR A 234 18.82 -4.88 2.13
C TYR A 234 20.11 -5.17 2.88
N ASP A 235 21.20 -5.34 2.13
CA ASP A 235 22.55 -5.42 2.65
C ASP A 235 23.36 -4.17 2.27
N GLU A 236 24.70 -4.27 2.26
CA GLU A 236 25.57 -3.14 1.91
C GLU A 236 25.43 -2.67 0.46
N SER A 237 24.84 -3.47 -0.44
CA SER A 237 24.80 -3.15 -1.87
C SER A 237 23.51 -3.46 -2.61
N GLU A 238 22.66 -4.34 -2.07
CA GLU A 238 21.47 -4.84 -2.75
C GLU A 238 20.23 -4.76 -1.86
N ILE A 239 19.09 -4.48 -2.49
CA ILE A 239 17.77 -4.75 -1.93
C ILE A 239 17.50 -6.23 -2.20
N LEU A 240 17.43 -7.01 -1.13
CA LEU A 240 17.24 -8.47 -1.17
C LEU A 240 15.76 -8.86 -1.18
N GLY A 241 14.87 -7.97 -0.75
CA GLY A 241 13.44 -8.23 -0.79
C GLY A 241 12.59 -7.07 -0.25
N ILE A 242 11.32 -7.07 -0.64
CA ILE A 242 10.31 -6.15 -0.12
C ILE A 242 9.12 -6.97 0.37
N ILE A 243 8.67 -6.70 1.60
CA ILE A 243 7.50 -7.33 2.19
C ILE A 243 6.52 -6.26 2.61
N ILE A 244 5.28 -6.38 2.15
CA ILE A 244 4.21 -5.41 2.41
C ILE A 244 3.25 -6.04 3.41
N TYR A 245 3.20 -5.49 4.62
CA TYR A 245 2.24 -5.93 5.64
C TYR A 245 0.95 -5.14 5.57
N LYS A 246 1.02 -3.92 5.03
CA LYS A 246 -0.16 -3.08 4.86
C LYS A 246 -0.04 -2.20 3.61
N TRP A 247 -1.02 -2.27 2.73
CA TRP A 247 -1.19 -1.40 1.59
C TRP A 247 -1.64 0.01 2.02
N PRO A 248 -1.13 1.07 1.38
CA PRO A 248 -1.56 2.44 1.66
C PRO A 248 -2.96 2.71 1.11
N HIS A 249 -3.79 3.35 1.91
CA HIS A 249 -5.11 3.85 1.48
C HIS A 249 -5.03 5.29 1.01
N ILE A 250 -5.99 5.67 0.18
CA ILE A 250 -6.23 7.08 -0.17
C ILE A 250 -6.47 7.85 1.13
N ASN A 251 -5.79 8.98 1.26
CA ASN A 251 -5.89 9.87 2.38
C ASN A 251 -7.35 10.35 2.54
N PRO A 252 -8.02 10.01 3.66
CA PRO A 252 -9.40 10.42 3.88
C PRO A 252 -9.50 11.87 4.38
N LEU A 253 -8.41 12.47 4.85
CA LEU A 253 -8.41 13.76 5.53
C LEU A 253 -8.87 14.94 4.66
N PRO A 254 -8.57 15.02 3.34
CA PRO A 254 -9.13 16.05 2.48
C PRO A 254 -10.67 16.10 2.48
N LEU A 255 -11.36 14.99 2.73
CA LEU A 255 -12.83 14.96 2.81
C LEU A 255 -13.36 15.43 4.18
N ALA A 256 -12.54 15.33 5.22
CA ALA A 256 -12.93 15.62 6.61
C ALA A 256 -12.37 16.96 7.13
N SER A 257 -11.30 17.49 6.54
CA SER A 257 -10.59 18.68 6.98
C SER A 257 -10.35 19.65 5.84
N ARG A 258 -10.95 20.83 5.94
CA ARG A 258 -10.79 21.91 4.95
C ARG A 258 -9.32 22.32 4.76
N THR A 259 -8.54 22.39 5.83
CA THR A 259 -7.12 22.74 5.76
C THR A 259 -6.33 21.71 4.98
N VAL A 260 -6.60 20.42 5.20
CA VAL A 260 -5.91 19.35 4.45
C VAL A 260 -6.39 19.33 3.00
N ALA A 261 -7.67 19.62 2.74
CA ALA A 261 -8.21 19.77 1.38
C ALA A 261 -7.52 20.90 0.60
N GLU A 262 -7.39 22.09 1.21
CA GLU A 262 -6.69 23.24 0.62
C GLU A 262 -5.22 22.90 0.32
N ARG A 263 -4.54 22.22 1.26
CA ARG A 263 -3.17 21.74 1.04
C ARG A 263 -3.08 20.71 -0.09
N ASN A 264 -3.97 19.71 -0.13
CA ASN A 264 -4.03 18.71 -1.21
C ASN A 264 -4.21 19.38 -2.58
N ILE A 265 -5.11 20.37 -2.69
CA ILE A 265 -5.30 21.13 -3.93
C ILE A 265 -4.02 21.84 -4.35
N LEU A 266 -3.36 22.53 -3.42
CA LEU A 266 -2.12 23.27 -3.68
C LEU A 266 -0.99 22.35 -4.12
N ILE A 267 -0.72 21.25 -3.39
CA ILE A 267 0.34 20.32 -3.80
C ILE A 267 0.02 19.67 -5.15
N LYS A 268 -1.26 19.45 -5.47
CA LYS A 268 -1.67 18.93 -6.79
C LYS A 268 -1.51 19.92 -7.93
N GLU A 269 -1.33 21.22 -7.68
CA GLU A 269 -0.90 22.15 -8.73
C GLU A 269 0.44 21.73 -9.35
N TYR A 270 1.28 21.01 -8.60
CA TYR A 270 2.50 20.41 -9.12
C TYR A 270 2.23 19.49 -10.32
N LEU A 271 1.14 18.71 -10.26
CA LEU A 271 0.75 17.79 -11.32
C LEU A 271 0.19 18.51 -12.56
N ARG A 272 -0.36 19.72 -12.38
CA ARG A 272 -1.03 20.49 -13.45
C ARG A 272 -0.07 21.36 -14.28
N HIS A 273 1.10 21.68 -13.75
CA HIS A 273 2.10 22.52 -14.42
C HIS A 273 3.16 21.70 -15.18
N ARG A 274 2.79 20.49 -15.59
CA ARG A 274 3.56 19.56 -16.42
C ARG A 274 2.74 19.15 -17.62
#